data_AF-A0A2I0EYX3-F1
#
_entry.id   AF-A0A2I0EYX3-F1
#
_cell.length_a   1.000
_cell.length_b   1.000
_cell.length_c   1.000
_cell.angle_alpha   90.00
_cell.angle_beta   90.00
_cell.angle_gamma   90.00
#
_symmetry.space_group_name_H-M   'P 1'
#
loop_
_entity.id
_entity.type
_entity.pdbx_description
1 polymer ?
#
loop_
_entity_poly.entity_id
_entity_poly.type
_entity_poly.pdbx_seq_one_letter_code
_entity_poly.pdbx_strand_id
1 'polypeptide(L)'
;MVALKTSTYETDISDIRYARISRSFVSSFSKNLIDITPTVFRMMFTVSPYVDVDREIKLYKFQIKQRLHLTLSSFKHALQVAINAGIIEEKSGKLFSNVHTFEKSNRLSFVPNYERLVDGNFPKLGRWATRLFSYVLSSRIENAPLRVNIENLYDNTLHTAENGLVYMKSAKNVVATLIECLKADVIELKIPSRDDNKRLILINQQNIQEHITLLEEHVEIMNSSSPEGDNLSKKKVRTSKRKVENDTHILYIYLAKSVTAKTMNVKASHTEIDNILKENAYESSFLKSNTINGIIGIKNDLFKAASLVGLAIYKKSLIDYCKEKMPLIDVHDTEEFALQDHLMNYYVLVSIRRILLKAAEDISAASKAGMDLPNTFKTAFGSLTFIEVNKLLAYYNTKSSINHKVVFEKELLDLGINQNDLPSEETGWSPIFEETSHVHLSILSHFEQGLTRPELREIAFELAERTLLVQKEKYEQYLKDLASTRSAPVKVVNQLPYVETTKGSSNRVNYDKQHHFNMFREILEQ
;
A
#
# COMPACT_ATOMS: atom_id res chain seq x y z
N MET A 1 -3.70 -37.93 9.04
CA MET A 1 -2.97 -37.22 7.96
C MET A 1 -3.55 -35.81 7.86
N VAL A 2 -2.70 -34.77 7.86
CA VAL A 2 -3.06 -33.38 8.19
C VAL A 2 -3.59 -32.64 6.96
N ALA A 3 -4.77 -32.03 7.08
CA ALA A 3 -5.37 -31.16 6.06
C ALA A 3 -4.41 -30.00 5.69
N LEU A 4 -4.55 -29.45 4.48
CA LEU A 4 -3.90 -28.17 4.16
C LEU A 4 -4.22 -27.17 5.27
N LYS A 5 -3.20 -26.47 5.74
CA LYS A 5 -3.37 -25.48 6.79
C LYS A 5 -4.18 -24.34 6.19
N THR A 6 -5.48 -24.31 6.42
CA THR A 6 -6.34 -23.16 6.11
C THR A 6 -5.89 -22.03 7.01
N SER A 7 -5.05 -21.13 6.49
CA SER A 7 -4.61 -20.00 7.27
C SER A 7 -5.72 -18.97 7.31
N THR A 8 -6.21 -18.66 8.51
CA THR A 8 -6.93 -17.42 8.74
C THR A 8 -5.95 -16.27 8.51
N TYR A 9 -6.06 -15.62 7.35
CA TYR A 9 -5.34 -14.38 7.07
C TYR A 9 -6.02 -13.24 7.82
N GLU A 10 -5.95 -13.26 9.15
CA GLU A 10 -6.18 -12.05 9.94
C GLU A 10 -4.95 -11.18 9.77
N THR A 11 -4.94 -10.36 8.70
CA THR A 11 -3.94 -9.31 8.57
C THR A 11 -4.04 -8.42 9.80
N ASP A 12 -2.99 -8.38 10.59
CA ASP A 12 -2.77 -7.29 11.54
C ASP A 12 -2.46 -6.03 10.70
N ILE A 13 -3.54 -5.35 10.29
CA ILE A 13 -3.55 -4.16 9.41
C ILE A 13 -2.77 -3.00 10.08
N SER A 14 -2.56 -3.07 11.40
CA SER A 14 -1.88 -2.06 12.20
C SER A 14 -0.43 -1.77 11.74
N ASP A 15 0.20 -2.73 11.04
CA ASP A 15 1.62 -2.67 10.73
C ASP A 15 1.95 -2.25 9.27
N ILE A 16 0.92 -1.99 8.44
CA ILE A 16 1.09 -1.68 7.01
C ILE A 16 1.41 -0.20 6.80
N ARG A 17 2.50 0.07 6.08
CA ARG A 17 2.96 1.42 5.75
C ARG A 17 2.26 1.94 4.49
N TYR A 18 1.35 2.88 4.67
CA TYR A 18 0.61 3.47 3.56
C TYR A 18 1.32 4.67 2.93
N ALA A 19 1.40 4.66 1.59
CA ALA A 19 1.96 5.77 0.82
C ALA A 19 1.14 7.04 1.03
N ARG A 20 1.84 8.10 1.44
CA ARG A 20 1.30 9.46 1.62
C ARG A 20 2.33 10.46 1.11
N ILE A 21 1.84 11.59 0.60
CA ILE A 21 2.73 12.67 0.12
C ILE A 21 3.53 13.23 1.31
N SER A 22 4.85 13.34 1.15
CA SER A 22 5.71 13.97 2.17
C SER A 22 5.41 15.46 2.31
N ARG A 23 5.39 15.96 3.54
CA ARG A 23 5.21 17.40 3.81
C ARG A 23 6.40 18.22 3.36
N SER A 24 7.60 17.64 3.35
CA SER A 24 8.80 18.28 2.80
C SER A 24 8.61 18.63 1.33
N PHE A 25 8.10 17.71 0.50
CA PHE A 25 7.76 17.99 -0.90
C PHE A 25 6.73 19.12 -1.03
N VAL A 26 5.65 19.08 -0.25
CA VAL A 26 4.59 20.12 -0.28
C VAL A 26 5.14 21.49 0.15
N SER A 27 6.03 21.51 1.15
CA SER A 27 6.71 22.72 1.62
C SER A 27 7.67 23.28 0.57
N SER A 28 8.47 22.44 -0.09
CA SER A 28 9.36 22.86 -1.18
C SER A 28 8.58 23.42 -2.36
N PHE A 29 7.44 22.81 -2.70
CA PHE A 29 6.54 23.35 -3.72
C PHE A 29 6.00 24.72 -3.29
N SER A 30 5.49 24.84 -2.06
CA SER A 30 4.90 26.08 -1.57
C SER A 30 5.90 27.24 -1.59
N LYS A 31 7.14 27.00 -1.15
CA LYS A 31 8.23 28.01 -1.11
C LYS A 31 8.90 28.32 -2.45
N ASN A 32 8.45 27.72 -3.56
CA ASN A 32 9.09 27.92 -4.89
C ASN A 32 10.52 27.41 -5.00
N LEU A 33 10.83 26.35 -4.25
CA LEU A 33 12.12 25.66 -4.32
C LEU A 33 12.14 24.57 -5.40
N ILE A 34 10.97 24.14 -5.86
CA ILE A 34 10.82 23.24 -7.01
C ILE A 34 9.94 23.89 -8.09
N ASP A 35 10.43 23.88 -9.33
CA ASP A 35 9.72 24.45 -10.47
C ASP A 35 8.86 23.40 -11.17
N ILE A 36 7.69 23.16 -10.57
CA ILE A 36 6.66 22.31 -11.15
C ILE A 36 5.35 23.05 -11.33
N THR A 37 4.51 22.56 -12.23
CA THR A 37 3.19 23.12 -12.48
C THR A 37 2.17 22.66 -11.41
N PRO A 38 1.08 23.41 -11.18
CA PRO A 38 -0.03 22.96 -10.34
C PRO A 38 -0.61 21.60 -10.76
N THR A 39 -0.55 21.28 -12.06
CA THR A 39 -1.01 20.01 -12.60
C THR A 39 -0.13 18.85 -12.15
N VAL A 40 1.21 19.02 -12.12
CA VAL A 40 2.13 18.01 -11.58
C VAL A 40 1.89 17.81 -10.10
N PHE A 41 1.73 18.90 -9.34
CA PHE A 41 1.41 18.83 -7.92
C PHE A 41 0.10 18.04 -7.67
N ARG A 42 -0.97 18.36 -8.41
CA ARG A 42 -2.24 17.61 -8.34
C ARG A 42 -2.08 16.15 -8.72
N MET A 43 -1.31 15.85 -9.78
CA MET A 43 -1.02 14.49 -10.19
C MET A 43 -0.42 13.66 -9.05
N MET A 44 0.51 14.24 -8.28
CA MET A 44 1.13 13.52 -7.16
C MET A 44 0.12 13.14 -6.08
N PHE A 45 -0.82 14.02 -5.73
CA PHE A 45 -1.91 13.65 -4.83
C PHE A 45 -2.84 12.60 -5.45
N THR A 46 -3.24 12.76 -6.71
CA THR A 46 -4.13 11.81 -7.40
C THR A 46 -3.57 10.38 -7.44
N VAL A 47 -2.26 10.22 -7.63
CA VAL A 47 -1.63 8.89 -7.64
C VAL A 47 -1.34 8.34 -6.25
N SER A 48 -1.36 9.16 -5.20
CA SER A 48 -0.95 8.77 -3.84
C SER A 48 -1.62 7.51 -3.30
N PRO A 49 -2.95 7.32 -3.44
CA PRO A 49 -3.60 6.07 -3.01
C PRO A 49 -3.15 4.83 -3.78
N TYR A 50 -2.47 4.99 -4.91
CA TYR A 50 -2.06 3.92 -5.82
C TYR A 50 -0.56 3.68 -5.83
N VAL A 51 0.19 4.38 -4.97
CA VAL A 51 1.61 4.15 -4.75
C VAL A 51 1.78 3.02 -3.75
N ASP A 52 2.59 2.04 -4.13
CA ASP A 52 2.88 0.86 -3.32
C ASP A 52 4.20 1.02 -2.54
N VAL A 53 4.50 0.09 -1.64
CA VAL A 53 5.68 0.14 -0.74
C VAL A 53 7.03 0.15 -1.47
N ASP A 54 7.07 -0.36 -2.70
CA ASP A 54 8.22 -0.31 -3.62
C ASP A 54 8.29 1.01 -4.42
N ARG A 55 7.42 1.97 -4.08
CA ARG A 55 7.22 3.27 -4.76
C ARG A 55 6.60 3.19 -6.14
N GLU A 56 6.25 2.01 -6.64
CA GLU A 56 5.60 1.85 -7.94
C GLU A 56 4.18 2.45 -7.90
N ILE A 57 3.87 3.30 -8.87
CA ILE A 57 2.51 3.80 -9.10
C ILE A 57 1.78 2.72 -9.91
N LYS A 58 0.79 2.06 -9.29
CA LYS A 58 0.06 0.94 -9.92
C LYS A 58 -0.97 1.39 -10.96
N LEU A 59 -1.20 2.69 -11.13
CA LEU A 59 -2.05 3.19 -12.21
C LEU A 59 -1.29 3.23 -13.54
N TYR A 60 -1.92 2.76 -14.61
CA TYR A 60 -1.47 3.01 -15.96
C TYR A 60 -1.58 4.49 -16.32
N LYS A 61 -0.70 4.97 -17.21
CA LYS A 61 -0.67 6.37 -17.69
C LYS A 61 -2.04 6.86 -18.15
N PHE A 62 -2.81 6.03 -18.84
CA PHE A 62 -4.15 6.41 -19.31
C PHE A 62 -5.16 6.61 -18.15
N GLN A 63 -5.06 5.81 -17.08
CA GLN A 63 -5.91 5.92 -15.90
C GLN A 63 -5.60 7.19 -15.12
N ILE A 64 -4.30 7.54 -14.99
CA ILE A 64 -3.87 8.80 -14.36
C ILE A 64 -4.44 9.99 -15.15
N LYS A 65 -4.31 9.97 -16.49
CA LYS A 65 -4.88 11.00 -17.38
C LYS A 65 -6.39 11.16 -17.17
N GLN A 66 -7.13 10.05 -17.18
CA GLN A 66 -8.59 10.05 -17.01
C GLN A 66 -9.00 10.64 -15.66
N ARG A 67 -8.34 10.22 -14.57
CA ARG A 67 -8.60 10.74 -13.22
C ARG A 67 -8.31 12.23 -13.08
N LEU A 68 -7.30 12.74 -13.77
CA LEU A 68 -6.97 14.17 -13.73
C LEU A 68 -7.81 15.04 -14.68
N HIS A 69 -8.69 14.42 -15.49
CA HIS A 69 -9.49 15.07 -16.53
C HIS A 69 -8.64 15.94 -17.48
N LEU A 70 -7.50 15.40 -17.94
CA LEU A 70 -6.56 16.10 -18.82
C LEU A 70 -6.65 15.63 -20.27
N THR A 71 -6.35 16.55 -21.19
CA THR A 71 -6.04 16.18 -22.58
C THR A 71 -4.74 15.37 -22.62
N LEU A 72 -4.54 14.60 -23.69
CA LEU A 72 -3.31 13.81 -23.86
C LEU A 72 -2.05 14.70 -23.87
N SER A 73 -2.12 15.85 -24.53
CA SER A 73 -1.01 16.81 -24.61
C SER A 73 -0.65 17.37 -23.23
N SER A 74 -1.64 17.85 -22.47
CA SER A 74 -1.42 18.39 -21.12
C SER A 74 -0.88 17.33 -20.16
N PHE A 75 -1.37 16.08 -20.26
CA PHE A 75 -0.85 14.99 -19.44
C PHE A 75 0.60 14.62 -19.80
N LYS A 76 0.93 14.50 -21.09
CA LYS A 76 2.30 14.23 -21.53
C LYS A 76 3.27 15.31 -21.03
N HIS A 77 2.88 16.58 -21.15
CA HIS A 77 3.68 17.69 -20.64
C HIS A 77 3.85 17.63 -19.12
N ALA A 78 2.78 17.41 -18.36
CA ALA A 78 2.86 17.28 -16.90
C ALA A 78 3.75 16.10 -16.47
N LEU A 79 3.61 14.94 -17.10
CA LEU A 79 4.45 13.78 -16.81
C LEU A 79 5.93 14.07 -17.10
N GLN A 80 6.23 14.71 -18.24
CA GLN A 80 7.61 15.08 -18.58
C GLN A 80 8.20 16.06 -17.56
N VAL A 81 7.43 17.06 -17.11
CA VAL A 81 7.87 17.99 -16.06
C VAL A 81 8.13 17.25 -14.76
N ALA A 82 7.28 16.30 -14.37
CA ALA A 82 7.47 15.49 -13.17
C ALA A 82 8.73 14.62 -13.23
N ILE A 83 9.03 14.06 -14.40
CA ILE A 83 10.25 13.28 -14.66
C ILE A 83 11.49 14.16 -14.60
N ASN A 84 11.49 15.30 -15.31
CA ASN A 84 12.61 16.24 -15.33
C ASN A 84 12.92 16.81 -13.93
N ALA A 85 11.90 16.98 -13.10
CA ALA A 85 12.03 17.43 -11.71
C ALA A 85 12.43 16.31 -10.73
N GLY A 86 12.60 15.06 -11.19
CA GLY A 86 12.97 13.92 -10.35
C GLY A 86 11.87 13.45 -9.38
N ILE A 87 10.63 13.89 -9.57
CA ILE A 87 9.48 13.58 -8.70
C ILE A 87 8.90 12.20 -9.05
N ILE A 88 8.90 11.88 -10.34
CA ILE A 88 8.57 10.58 -10.89
C ILE A 88 9.79 10.05 -11.62
N GLU A 89 10.04 8.76 -11.49
CA GLU A 89 11.01 8.03 -12.29
C GLU A 89 10.27 7.02 -13.18
N GLU A 90 10.71 6.87 -14.42
CA GLU A 90 10.18 5.85 -15.33
C GLU A 90 11.24 4.76 -15.58
N LYS A 91 10.96 3.53 -15.17
CA LYS A 91 11.82 2.36 -15.36
C LYS A 91 11.03 1.23 -16.00
N SER A 92 11.52 0.70 -17.12
CA SER A 92 10.90 -0.44 -17.82
C SER A 92 9.39 -0.25 -18.09
N GLY A 93 8.99 0.97 -18.48
CA GLY A 93 7.58 1.32 -18.75
C GLY A 93 6.69 1.52 -17.51
N LYS A 94 7.24 1.40 -16.30
CA LYS A 94 6.55 1.60 -15.02
C LYS A 94 6.95 2.93 -14.38
N LEU A 95 6.01 3.55 -13.67
CA LEU A 95 6.22 4.82 -12.99
C LEU A 95 6.48 4.59 -11.50
N PHE A 96 7.47 5.28 -10.95
CA PHE A 96 7.85 5.22 -9.53
C PHE A 96 7.82 6.62 -8.93
N SER A 97 7.34 6.76 -7.70
CA SER A 97 7.26 8.06 -7.04
C SER A 97 8.39 8.28 -6.04
N ASN A 98 9.06 9.44 -6.13
CA ASN A 98 10.14 9.81 -5.22
C ASN A 98 9.71 10.74 -4.07
N VAL A 99 8.43 11.11 -4.02
CA VAL A 99 7.92 12.14 -3.06
C VAL A 99 6.97 11.57 -2.00
N HIS A 100 6.65 10.27 -2.09
CA HIS A 100 5.82 9.59 -1.09
C HIS A 100 6.68 9.03 0.05
N THR A 101 6.15 9.13 1.26
CA THR A 101 6.71 8.52 2.47
C THR A 101 5.79 7.42 3.00
N PHE A 102 6.40 6.50 3.73
CA PHE A 102 5.82 5.28 4.30
C PHE A 102 5.94 5.27 5.83
N GLU A 103 6.30 6.39 6.45
CA GLU A 103 6.50 6.49 7.90
C GLU A 103 5.20 6.31 8.70
N LYS A 104 5.26 5.55 9.80
CA LYS A 104 4.09 5.24 10.64
C LYS A 104 3.68 6.36 11.58
N SER A 105 4.63 7.10 12.14
CA SER A 105 4.45 7.66 13.49
C SER A 105 4.41 9.19 13.60
N ASN A 106 4.94 9.94 12.63
CA ASN A 106 4.91 11.40 12.75
C ASN A 106 3.86 12.02 11.82
N ARG A 107 2.68 12.42 12.36
CA ARG A 107 1.65 13.16 11.59
C ARG A 107 2.18 14.48 10.97
N LEU A 108 3.36 14.95 11.41
CA LEU A 108 4.08 16.09 10.86
C LEU A 108 4.98 15.76 9.65
N SER A 109 5.12 14.49 9.26
CA SER A 109 5.97 14.08 8.13
C SER A 109 5.22 13.99 6.79
N PHE A 110 3.90 13.80 6.82
CA PHE A 110 3.09 13.54 5.63
C PHE A 110 1.75 14.27 5.62
N VAL A 111 1.18 14.43 4.43
CA VAL A 111 -0.21 14.87 4.24
C VAL A 111 -1.10 13.64 4.04
N PRO A 112 -2.21 13.50 4.81
CA PRO A 112 -3.16 12.42 4.58
C PRO A 112 -3.74 12.41 3.17
N ASN A 113 -4.16 11.24 2.69
CA ASN A 113 -4.81 11.07 1.39
C ASN A 113 -6.26 11.57 1.46
N TYR A 114 -6.46 12.86 1.67
CA TYR A 114 -7.79 13.49 1.69
C TYR A 114 -8.50 13.26 0.35
N GLU A 115 -9.74 12.77 0.39
CA GLU A 115 -10.50 12.35 -0.79
C GLU A 115 -10.55 13.47 -1.84
N ARG A 116 -10.82 14.71 -1.42
CA ARG A 116 -10.87 15.90 -2.28
C ARG A 116 -9.54 16.25 -2.96
N LEU A 117 -8.39 15.80 -2.44
CA LEU A 117 -7.08 15.99 -3.07
C LEU A 117 -6.77 14.89 -4.07
N VAL A 118 -7.21 13.66 -3.80
CA VAL A 118 -6.79 12.46 -4.54
C VAL A 118 -7.80 12.01 -5.61
N ASP A 119 -9.07 12.43 -5.52
CA ASP A 119 -10.12 12.06 -6.47
C ASP A 119 -9.93 12.63 -7.89
N GLY A 120 -9.05 13.64 -8.03
CA GLY A 120 -8.76 14.32 -9.30
C GLY A 120 -9.69 15.50 -9.61
N ASN A 121 -10.72 15.73 -8.77
CA ASN A 121 -11.68 16.82 -8.88
C ASN A 121 -11.31 18.06 -8.06
N PHE A 122 -10.10 18.09 -7.51
CA PHE A 122 -9.59 19.27 -6.80
C PHE A 122 -9.71 20.53 -7.70
N PRO A 123 -10.22 21.66 -7.17
CA PRO A 123 -10.45 22.87 -7.95
C PRO A 123 -9.19 23.35 -8.68
N LYS A 124 -9.38 23.88 -9.89
CA LYS A 124 -8.30 24.46 -10.68
C LYS A 124 -7.92 25.81 -10.10
N LEU A 125 -6.89 25.83 -9.28
CA LEU A 125 -6.28 27.04 -8.74
C LEU A 125 -5.16 27.55 -9.66
N GLY A 126 -4.93 28.85 -9.68
CA GLY A 126 -3.74 29.47 -10.27
C GLY A 126 -2.46 29.01 -9.58
N ARG A 127 -1.30 29.27 -10.19
CA ARG A 127 0.02 28.87 -9.66
C ARG A 127 0.23 29.37 -8.23
N TRP A 128 -0.06 30.65 -7.97
CA TRP A 128 0.15 31.28 -6.66
C TRP A 128 -0.85 30.81 -5.60
N ALA A 129 -2.12 30.64 -5.98
CA ALA A 129 -3.14 30.05 -5.09
C ALA A 129 -2.82 28.61 -4.72
N THR A 130 -2.36 27.80 -5.67
CA THR A 130 -1.92 26.42 -5.39
C THR A 130 -0.74 26.40 -4.42
N ARG A 131 0.22 27.31 -4.58
CA ARG A 131 1.38 27.43 -3.69
C ARG A 131 1.00 27.91 -2.28
N LEU A 132 0.11 28.89 -2.18
CA LEU A 132 -0.41 29.37 -0.89
C LEU A 132 -1.21 28.27 -0.17
N PHE A 133 -2.08 27.57 -0.90
CA PHE A 133 -2.78 26.40 -0.37
C PHE A 133 -1.79 25.33 0.11
N SER A 134 -0.75 25.05 -0.66
CA SER A 134 0.29 24.09 -0.28
C SER A 134 1.07 24.53 0.96
N TYR A 135 1.31 25.83 1.13
CA TYR A 135 1.92 26.38 2.35
C TYR A 135 1.06 26.11 3.58
N VAL A 136 -0.26 26.33 3.48
CA VAL A 136 -1.21 26.01 4.56
C VAL A 136 -1.22 24.50 4.83
N LEU A 137 -1.24 23.69 3.77
CA LEU A 137 -1.28 22.23 3.83
C LEU A 137 0.00 21.63 4.48
N SER A 138 1.19 22.15 4.16
CA SER A 138 2.45 21.67 4.72
C SER A 138 2.66 22.06 6.17
N SER A 139 2.16 23.23 6.58
CA SER A 139 2.50 23.85 7.87
C SER A 139 1.67 23.36 9.08
N ARG A 140 0.63 22.53 8.87
CA ARG A 140 -0.38 22.25 9.91
C ARG A 140 -0.59 20.77 10.22
N ILE A 141 -0.74 20.45 11.51
CA ILE A 141 -1.46 19.25 11.95
C ILE A 141 -2.96 19.47 11.68
N GLU A 142 -3.69 18.39 11.39
CA GLU A 142 -5.15 18.39 11.21
C GLU A 142 -5.88 19.23 12.29
N ASN A 143 -6.82 20.07 11.87
CA ASN A 143 -7.67 20.94 12.72
C ASN A 143 -6.99 22.10 13.48
N ALA A 144 -5.68 22.32 13.37
CA ALA A 144 -4.98 23.38 14.12
C ALA A 144 -4.72 24.65 13.28
N PRO A 145 -4.91 25.88 13.82
CA PRO A 145 -4.55 27.15 13.18
C PRO A 145 -3.04 27.42 12.98
N LEU A 146 -2.48 27.34 11.76
CA LEU A 146 -1.51 28.29 11.20
C LEU A 146 -1.96 29.73 11.45
N ARG A 147 -1.31 30.29 12.45
CA ARG A 147 -1.27 31.69 12.80
C ARG A 147 -0.08 32.30 12.06
N VAL A 148 -0.31 33.27 11.19
CA VAL A 148 0.75 33.88 10.37
C VAL A 148 0.52 35.37 10.19
N ASN A 149 1.59 36.16 10.32
CA ASN A 149 1.58 37.58 9.99
C ASN A 149 1.49 37.74 8.48
N ILE A 150 0.67 38.65 7.97
CA ILE A 150 0.57 38.84 6.52
C ILE A 150 1.92 39.22 5.89
N GLU A 151 2.78 39.90 6.62
CA GLU A 151 4.16 40.25 6.24
C GLU A 151 5.01 39.01 5.94
N ASN A 152 4.67 37.83 6.46
CA ASN A 152 5.40 36.61 6.10
C ASN A 152 4.90 35.97 4.80
N LEU A 153 3.83 36.51 4.18
CA LEU A 153 3.21 35.93 2.99
C LEU A 153 3.55 36.66 1.69
N TYR A 154 4.32 37.75 1.75
CA TYR A 154 4.80 38.48 0.57
C TYR A 154 6.22 38.99 0.77
N ASP A 155 6.93 39.20 -0.33
CA ASP A 155 8.28 39.73 -0.38
C ASP A 155 8.38 41.12 0.27
N ASN A 156 9.14 41.21 1.35
CA ASN A 156 9.46 42.43 2.07
C ASN A 156 10.75 42.24 2.89
N THR A 157 11.25 43.33 3.44
CA THR A 157 12.50 43.35 4.21
C THR A 157 12.37 42.84 5.65
N LEU A 158 11.17 42.46 6.10
CA LEU A 158 10.85 42.17 7.51
C LEU A 158 11.02 40.69 7.88
N HIS A 159 11.22 39.79 6.93
CA HIS A 159 11.37 38.36 7.19
C HIS A 159 12.56 37.75 6.44
N THR A 160 13.10 36.64 6.96
CA THR A 160 14.15 35.85 6.28
C THR A 160 13.54 34.95 5.21
N ALA A 161 14.29 34.65 4.14
CA ALA A 161 13.89 33.74 3.07
C ALA A 161 13.45 32.35 3.59
N GLU A 162 13.88 31.96 4.80
CA GLU A 162 13.50 30.70 5.44
C GLU A 162 12.05 30.70 5.97
N ASN A 163 11.52 31.86 6.37
CA ASN A 163 10.29 31.99 7.15
C ASN A 163 9.09 32.59 6.41
N GLY A 164 9.29 33.16 5.21
CA GLY A 164 8.19 33.75 4.43
C GLY A 164 8.10 33.32 2.96
N LEU A 165 7.07 33.81 2.28
CA LEU A 165 6.77 33.50 0.88
C LEU A 165 7.26 34.65 -0.02
N VAL A 166 8.37 34.42 -0.72
CA VAL A 166 9.05 35.45 -1.53
C VAL A 166 8.51 35.64 -2.95
N TYR A 167 7.50 34.88 -3.37
CA TYR A 167 6.96 34.94 -4.73
C TYR A 167 5.76 35.90 -4.89
N MET A 168 5.16 36.37 -3.80
CA MET A 168 4.11 37.39 -3.84
C MET A 168 4.72 38.77 -3.62
N LYS A 169 4.38 39.75 -4.46
CA LYS A 169 5.04 41.06 -4.46
C LYS A 169 4.50 42.06 -3.42
N SER A 170 3.31 41.80 -2.87
CA SER A 170 2.62 42.75 -1.98
C SER A 170 1.51 42.07 -1.18
N ALA A 171 1.07 42.72 -0.10
CA ALA A 171 -0.11 42.32 0.66
C ALA A 171 -1.38 42.22 -0.22
N LYS A 172 -1.53 43.09 -1.22
CA LYS A 172 -2.64 43.04 -2.18
C LYS A 172 -2.66 41.73 -2.97
N ASN A 173 -1.49 41.24 -3.39
CA ASN A 173 -1.40 39.95 -4.08
C ASN A 173 -1.76 38.79 -3.14
N VAL A 174 -1.37 38.88 -1.86
CA VAL A 174 -1.73 37.89 -0.83
C VAL A 174 -3.25 37.84 -0.65
N VAL A 175 -3.89 39.00 -0.42
CA VAL A 175 -5.34 39.09 -0.24
C VAL A 175 -6.09 38.53 -1.45
N ALA A 176 -5.71 38.93 -2.67
CA ALA A 176 -6.33 38.40 -3.89
C ALA A 176 -6.20 36.87 -3.98
N THR A 177 -5.05 36.32 -3.62
CA THR A 177 -4.80 34.88 -3.64
C THR A 177 -5.56 34.14 -2.53
N LEU A 178 -5.66 34.72 -1.33
CA LEU A 178 -6.48 34.18 -0.24
C LEU A 178 -7.96 34.12 -0.63
N ILE A 179 -8.46 35.15 -1.31
CA ILE A 179 -9.83 35.19 -1.82
C ILE A 179 -10.06 34.07 -2.87
N GLU A 180 -9.11 33.83 -3.77
CA GLU A 180 -9.18 32.72 -4.73
C GLU A 180 -9.30 31.38 -4.00
N CYS A 181 -8.46 31.15 -2.98
CA CYS A 181 -8.51 29.94 -2.16
C CYS A 181 -9.82 29.81 -1.35
N LEU A 182 -10.33 30.92 -0.81
CA LEU A 182 -11.62 30.95 -0.11
C LEU A 182 -12.76 30.61 -1.05
N LYS A 183 -12.84 31.22 -2.23
CA LYS A 183 -13.87 30.95 -3.25
C LYS A 183 -13.84 29.49 -3.74
N ALA A 184 -12.66 28.90 -3.82
CA ALA A 184 -12.48 27.49 -4.16
C ALA A 184 -12.79 26.52 -3.01
N ASP A 185 -13.14 27.04 -1.82
CA ASP A 185 -13.44 26.26 -0.61
C ASP A 185 -12.30 25.28 -0.26
N VAL A 186 -11.06 25.78 -0.32
CA VAL A 186 -9.87 25.00 0.08
C VAL A 186 -9.28 25.44 1.42
N ILE A 187 -9.63 26.66 1.85
CA ILE A 187 -9.25 27.23 3.15
C ILE A 187 -10.45 27.90 3.82
N GLU A 188 -10.38 28.10 5.13
CA GLU A 188 -11.21 29.02 5.90
C GLU A 188 -10.29 30.08 6.53
N LEU A 189 -10.71 31.34 6.55
CA LEU A 189 -9.89 32.44 7.06
C LEU A 189 -10.59 33.12 8.23
N LYS A 190 -9.85 33.36 9.32
CA LYS A 190 -10.30 34.19 10.43
C LYS A 190 -9.31 35.30 10.74
N ILE A 191 -9.82 36.45 11.12
CA ILE A 191 -9.06 37.62 11.56
C ILE A 191 -9.50 38.04 12.97
N PRO A 192 -8.62 38.62 13.80
CA PRO A 192 -9.02 39.25 15.06
C PRO A 192 -10.04 40.37 14.85
N SER A 193 -11.02 40.48 15.75
CA SER A 193 -11.95 41.60 15.79
C SER A 193 -11.26 42.86 16.30
N ARG A 194 -11.56 44.03 15.71
CA ARG A 194 -11.03 45.33 16.16
C ARG A 194 -11.45 45.69 17.59
N ASP A 195 -12.67 45.30 17.98
CA ASP A 195 -13.25 45.66 19.28
C ASP A 195 -12.83 44.69 20.42
N ASP A 196 -12.40 43.48 20.07
CA ASP A 196 -11.95 42.47 21.02
C ASP A 196 -10.99 41.49 20.33
N ASN A 197 -9.68 41.67 20.57
CA ASN A 197 -8.63 40.83 19.99
C ASN A 197 -8.74 39.33 20.36
N LYS A 198 -9.60 38.95 21.32
CA LYS A 198 -9.89 37.54 21.63
C LYS A 198 -10.99 36.94 20.74
N ARG A 199 -11.82 37.78 20.11
CA ARG A 199 -12.89 37.35 19.22
C ARG A 199 -12.36 37.26 17.78
N LEU A 200 -12.56 36.12 17.14
CA LEU A 200 -12.17 35.90 15.74
C LEU A 200 -13.38 36.04 14.81
N ILE A 201 -13.25 36.85 13.77
CA ILE A 201 -14.23 37.04 12.70
C ILE A 201 -13.94 36.03 11.59
N LEU A 202 -14.94 35.23 11.21
CA LEU A 202 -14.83 34.29 10.09
C LEU A 202 -15.14 35.01 8.77
N ILE A 203 -14.17 34.99 7.85
CA ILE A 203 -14.33 35.45 6.48
C ILE A 203 -15.09 34.35 5.72
N ASN A 204 -16.41 34.49 5.64
CA ASN A 204 -17.30 33.54 4.96
C ASN A 204 -17.58 33.94 3.49
N GLN A 205 -18.02 32.96 2.69
CA GLN A 205 -18.38 33.17 1.27
C GLN A 205 -19.74 33.88 1.08
N GLN A 206 -20.65 33.80 2.05
CA GLN A 206 -22.00 34.34 1.92
C GLN A 206 -22.00 35.88 1.87
N ASN A 207 -21.12 36.52 2.64
CA ASN A 207 -20.94 37.97 2.66
C ASN A 207 -19.56 38.37 2.10
N ILE A 208 -19.12 37.68 1.04
CA ILE A 208 -17.72 37.75 0.58
C ILE A 208 -17.27 39.19 0.28
N GLN A 209 -18.13 40.06 -0.25
CA GLN A 209 -17.73 41.44 -0.58
C GLN A 209 -17.44 42.28 0.67
N GLU A 210 -18.30 42.18 1.69
CA GLU A 210 -18.11 42.86 2.99
C GLU A 210 -16.86 42.32 3.71
N HIS A 211 -16.69 40.99 3.69
CA HIS A 211 -15.55 40.34 4.31
C HIS A 211 -14.22 40.57 3.57
N ILE A 212 -14.25 40.80 2.25
CA ILE A 212 -13.09 41.26 1.49
C ILE A 212 -12.68 42.65 1.94
N THR A 213 -13.61 43.59 2.05
CA THR A 213 -13.33 44.94 2.54
C THR A 213 -12.74 44.90 3.95
N LEU A 214 -13.32 44.10 4.84
CA LEU A 214 -12.79 43.89 6.20
C LEU A 214 -11.38 43.30 6.20
N LEU A 215 -11.07 42.36 5.31
CA LEU A 215 -9.74 41.79 5.18
C LEU A 215 -8.75 42.84 4.65
N GLU A 216 -9.11 43.59 3.61
CA GLU A 216 -8.28 44.67 3.02
C GLU A 216 -8.00 45.80 4.02
N GLU A 217 -9.01 46.15 4.83
CA GLU A 217 -8.87 47.09 5.94
C GLU A 217 -8.00 46.55 7.08
N HIS A 218 -8.13 45.27 7.42
CA HIS A 218 -7.32 44.62 8.46
C HIS A 218 -5.83 44.58 8.09
N VAL A 219 -5.52 44.53 6.80
CA VAL A 219 -4.15 44.48 6.29
C VAL A 219 -3.67 45.82 5.73
N GLU A 220 -4.41 46.90 6.02
CA GLU A 220 -4.06 48.29 5.69
C GLU A 220 -3.85 48.56 4.18
N ILE A 221 -4.52 47.81 3.29
CA ILE A 221 -4.48 48.03 1.83
C ILE A 221 -5.39 49.20 1.43
N MET A 222 -6.59 49.26 2.03
CA MET A 222 -7.47 50.41 1.91
C MET A 222 -6.98 51.45 2.92
N ASN A 223 -6.29 52.49 2.45
CA ASN A 223 -6.26 53.73 3.23
C ASN A 223 -7.72 54.10 3.49
N SER A 224 -8.12 54.23 4.74
CA SER A 224 -9.34 54.94 5.09
C SER A 224 -9.22 56.35 4.51
N SER A 225 -9.68 56.52 3.27
CA SER A 225 -10.16 57.79 2.79
C SER A 225 -11.40 58.10 3.61
N SER A 226 -11.20 58.61 4.82
CA SER A 226 -12.15 59.49 5.47
C SER A 226 -12.19 60.75 4.62
N PRO A 227 -13.27 61.04 3.88
CA PRO A 227 -13.46 62.33 3.27
C PRO A 227 -14.17 63.17 4.32
N GLU A 228 -13.42 63.80 5.24
CA GLU A 228 -13.83 65.03 5.94
C GLU A 228 -12.81 65.42 7.02
N GLY A 229 -12.29 66.65 6.90
CA GLY A 229 -11.91 67.54 8.00
C GLY A 229 -10.84 67.07 8.99
N ASP A 230 -9.58 67.36 8.70
CA ASP A 230 -8.89 68.53 9.28
C ASP A 230 -7.37 68.37 9.26
N ASN A 231 -6.73 69.45 8.80
CA ASN A 231 -5.29 69.66 8.80
C ASN A 231 -4.75 69.80 10.23
N LEU A 232 -4.54 68.70 10.96
CA LEU A 232 -3.82 68.71 12.23
C LEU A 232 -2.79 67.59 12.31
N SER A 233 -1.55 67.97 12.01
CA SER A 233 -0.31 67.35 12.50
C SER A 233 -0.10 65.85 12.24
N LYS A 234 0.58 65.55 11.14
CA LYS A 234 1.48 64.38 11.05
C LYS A 234 2.61 64.50 12.08
N LYS A 235 2.32 64.21 13.35
CA LYS A 235 3.33 63.83 14.34
C LYS A 235 3.22 62.32 14.51
N LYS A 236 4.25 61.60 14.07
CA LYS A 236 4.51 60.22 14.50
C LYS A 236 4.57 60.25 16.03
N VAL A 237 3.45 59.91 16.67
CA VAL A 237 3.38 59.73 18.12
C VAL A 237 4.21 58.49 18.43
N ARG A 238 5.40 58.73 18.98
CA ARG A 238 6.29 57.72 19.52
C ARG A 238 5.70 57.29 20.88
N THR A 239 4.77 56.36 20.88
CA THR A 239 4.24 55.74 22.10
C THR A 239 5.06 54.50 22.46
N SER A 240 5.81 54.64 23.54
CA SER A 240 6.44 53.54 24.27
C SER A 240 5.39 52.51 24.73
N LYS A 241 5.28 51.36 24.05
CA LYS A 241 4.88 50.03 24.57
C LYS A 241 4.94 48.99 23.42
N ARG A 242 6.17 48.56 23.13
CA ARG A 242 6.59 47.60 22.09
C ARG A 242 6.09 46.15 22.28
N LYS A 243 4.88 45.94 22.81
CA LYS A 243 4.28 44.62 23.07
C LYS A 243 2.94 44.38 22.35
N VAL A 244 2.40 45.35 21.61
CA VAL A 244 1.09 45.24 20.94
C VAL A 244 1.17 45.29 19.40
N GLU A 245 2.29 45.72 18.83
CA GLU A 245 2.43 45.92 17.36
C GLU A 245 2.71 44.64 16.54
N ASN A 246 2.89 43.48 17.18
CA ASN A 246 3.09 42.21 16.46
C ASN A 246 1.80 41.38 16.29
N ASP A 247 0.69 41.78 16.92
CA ASP A 247 -0.57 41.03 16.90
C ASP A 247 -1.64 41.61 15.96
N THR A 248 -1.37 42.73 15.28
CA THR A 248 -2.38 43.48 14.51
C THR A 248 -2.69 42.87 13.13
N HIS A 249 -1.74 42.22 12.46
CA HIS A 249 -1.93 41.67 11.10
C HIS A 249 -1.87 40.15 11.05
N ILE A 250 -2.35 39.51 12.12
CA ILE A 250 -2.34 38.05 12.25
C ILE A 250 -3.54 37.43 11.56
N LEU A 251 -3.25 36.52 10.63
CA LEU A 251 -4.24 35.69 9.96
C LEU A 251 -4.28 34.29 10.59
N TYR A 252 -5.49 33.76 10.78
CA TYR A 252 -5.73 32.38 11.20
C TYR A 252 -6.36 31.59 10.02
N ILE A 253 -5.54 30.81 9.29
CA ILE A 253 -5.90 30.26 7.95
C ILE A 253 -6.15 28.73 7.90
N TYR A 254 -7.34 28.26 8.23
CA TYR A 254 -7.66 26.82 8.28
C TYR A 254 -7.72 26.14 6.92
N LEU A 255 -7.39 24.84 6.89
CA LEU A 255 -7.86 23.99 5.79
C LEU A 255 -9.38 23.90 5.92
N ALA A 256 -10.09 24.07 4.80
CA ALA A 256 -11.54 23.96 4.82
C ALA A 256 -11.95 22.56 5.28
N LYS A 257 -13.00 22.47 6.10
CA LYS A 257 -13.53 21.17 6.56
C LYS A 257 -13.85 20.23 5.41
N SER A 258 -14.30 20.78 4.29
CA SER A 258 -14.63 20.06 3.06
C SER A 258 -13.41 19.43 2.36
N VAL A 259 -12.18 19.91 2.64
CA VAL A 259 -10.93 19.26 2.22
C VAL A 259 -10.59 18.11 3.15
N THR A 260 -10.72 18.31 4.47
CA THR A 260 -10.31 17.31 5.47
C THR A 260 -11.41 16.33 5.88
N ALA A 261 -12.61 16.43 5.30
CA ALA A 261 -13.81 15.69 5.73
C ALA A 261 -13.64 14.17 5.67
N LYS A 262 -12.90 13.67 4.67
CA LYS A 262 -12.75 12.23 4.44
C LYS A 262 -11.37 11.92 3.89
N THR A 263 -10.79 10.83 4.38
CA THR A 263 -9.55 10.25 3.87
C THR A 263 -9.85 9.02 3.02
N MET A 264 -9.09 8.83 1.95
CA MET A 264 -9.13 7.66 1.10
C MET A 264 -8.10 6.63 1.56
N ASN A 265 -8.53 5.37 1.68
CA ASN A 265 -7.63 4.25 1.92
C ASN A 265 -6.73 4.00 0.69
N VAL A 266 -5.53 3.49 0.93
CA VAL A 266 -4.61 3.09 -0.14
C VAL A 266 -5.21 1.89 -0.89
N LYS A 267 -5.19 1.98 -2.22
CA LYS A 267 -5.72 1.02 -3.18
C LYS A 267 -4.64 0.32 -3.99
N ALA A 268 -3.36 0.62 -3.76
CA ALA A 268 -2.24 0.11 -4.54
C ALA A 268 -2.26 -1.42 -4.73
N SER A 269 -2.39 -2.20 -3.66
CA SER A 269 -2.43 -3.67 -3.76
C SER A 269 -3.65 -4.20 -4.50
N HIS A 270 -4.83 -3.60 -4.32
CA HIS A 270 -6.01 -3.97 -5.10
C HIS A 270 -5.80 -3.67 -6.59
N THR A 271 -5.29 -2.47 -6.92
CA THR A 271 -5.02 -2.07 -8.30
C THR A 271 -3.95 -2.95 -8.95
N GLU A 272 -2.95 -3.40 -8.20
CA GLU A 272 -1.96 -4.37 -8.69
C GLU A 272 -2.60 -5.70 -9.07
N ILE A 273 -3.44 -6.27 -8.20
CA ILE A 273 -4.16 -7.52 -8.47
C ILE A 273 -5.09 -7.32 -9.68
N ASP A 274 -5.86 -6.23 -9.71
CA ASP A 274 -6.73 -5.89 -10.85
C ASP A 274 -5.97 -5.84 -12.17
N ASN A 275 -4.78 -5.23 -12.18
CA ASN A 275 -3.96 -5.11 -13.37
C ASN A 275 -3.45 -6.49 -13.84
N ILE A 276 -2.92 -7.31 -12.92
CA ILE A 276 -2.42 -8.65 -13.25
C ILE A 276 -3.55 -9.54 -13.78
N LEU A 277 -4.75 -9.48 -13.18
CA LEU A 277 -5.91 -10.24 -13.65
C LEU A 277 -6.38 -9.74 -15.03
N LYS A 278 -6.43 -8.42 -15.25
CA LYS A 278 -6.84 -7.84 -16.54
C LYS A 278 -5.88 -8.17 -17.68
N GLU A 279 -4.58 -8.25 -17.41
CA GLU A 279 -3.58 -8.72 -18.38
C GLU A 279 -3.86 -10.17 -18.84
N ASN A 280 -4.60 -10.93 -18.03
CA ASN A 280 -5.04 -12.30 -18.33
C ASN A 280 -6.54 -12.38 -18.64
N ALA A 281 -7.14 -11.28 -19.11
CA ALA A 281 -8.55 -11.18 -19.51
C ALA A 281 -9.58 -11.52 -18.42
N TYR A 282 -9.23 -11.28 -17.15
CA TYR A 282 -10.12 -11.52 -16.01
C TYR A 282 -10.40 -10.24 -15.21
N GLU A 283 -11.63 -10.10 -14.71
CA GLU A 283 -12.05 -8.96 -13.90
C GLU A 283 -12.07 -9.33 -12.41
N SER A 284 -11.33 -8.58 -11.59
CA SER A 284 -11.23 -8.82 -10.15
C SER A 284 -12.55 -8.72 -9.38
N SER A 285 -13.57 -8.05 -9.95
CA SER A 285 -14.90 -7.94 -9.37
C SER A 285 -15.64 -9.28 -9.26
N PHE A 286 -15.18 -10.29 -10.01
CA PHE A 286 -15.71 -11.66 -9.91
C PHE A 286 -15.11 -12.46 -8.75
N LEU A 287 -14.01 -12.01 -8.14
CA LEU A 287 -13.44 -12.67 -6.96
C LEU A 287 -14.11 -12.22 -5.68
N LYS A 288 -14.22 -13.13 -4.71
CA LYS A 288 -14.62 -12.81 -3.35
C LYS A 288 -13.62 -11.85 -2.69
N SER A 289 -14.14 -10.92 -1.89
CA SER A 289 -13.32 -9.99 -1.11
C SER A 289 -12.32 -10.69 -0.19
N ASN A 290 -12.69 -11.84 0.40
CA ASN A 290 -11.79 -12.62 1.26
C ASN A 290 -10.58 -13.17 0.50
N THR A 291 -10.76 -13.56 -0.76
CA THR A 291 -9.68 -14.03 -1.62
C THR A 291 -8.72 -12.90 -1.95
N ILE A 292 -9.23 -11.74 -2.37
CA ILE A 292 -8.40 -10.56 -2.61
C ILE A 292 -7.61 -10.17 -1.35
N ASN A 293 -8.28 -10.14 -0.19
CA ASN A 293 -7.62 -9.84 1.09
C ASN A 293 -6.56 -10.90 1.45
N GLY A 294 -6.81 -12.18 1.18
CA GLY A 294 -5.84 -13.26 1.36
C GLY A 294 -4.59 -13.07 0.50
N ILE A 295 -4.76 -12.79 -0.79
CA ILE A 295 -3.64 -12.49 -1.72
C ILE A 295 -2.84 -11.27 -1.24
N ILE A 296 -3.52 -10.21 -0.78
CA ILE A 296 -2.88 -9.02 -0.21
C ILE A 296 -2.13 -9.36 1.08
N GLY A 297 -2.67 -10.25 1.92
CA GLY A 297 -2.01 -10.77 3.12
C GLY A 297 -0.68 -11.44 2.79
N ILE A 298 -0.67 -12.33 1.80
CA ILE A 298 0.54 -13.00 1.30
C ILE A 298 1.61 -11.98 0.90
N LYS A 299 1.24 -10.99 0.09
CA LYS A 299 2.14 -9.91 -0.34
C LYS A 299 2.76 -9.18 0.86
N ASN A 300 1.93 -8.78 1.82
CA ASN A 300 2.37 -7.99 2.97
C ASN A 300 3.30 -8.80 3.88
N ASP A 301 2.98 -10.08 4.12
CA ASP A 301 3.82 -10.94 4.94
C ASP A 301 5.19 -11.18 4.29
N LEU A 302 5.22 -11.39 2.96
CA LEU A 302 6.48 -11.55 2.23
C LEU A 302 7.32 -10.28 2.23
N PHE A 303 6.72 -9.10 2.12
CA PHE A 303 7.45 -7.84 2.27
C PHE A 303 8.04 -7.68 3.68
N LYS A 304 7.31 -8.11 4.73
CA LYS A 304 7.86 -8.12 6.10
C LYS A 304 9.01 -9.11 6.27
N ALA A 305 8.95 -10.26 5.59
CA ALA A 305 9.98 -11.29 5.67
C ALA A 305 11.25 -10.90 4.90
N ALA A 306 11.11 -10.42 3.66
CA ALA A 306 12.23 -10.24 2.72
C ALA A 306 12.14 -8.98 1.86
N SER A 307 11.47 -7.93 2.35
CA SER A 307 11.48 -6.61 1.72
C SER A 307 11.08 -6.69 0.22
N LEU A 308 11.83 -6.00 -0.66
CA LEU A 308 11.56 -5.99 -2.11
C LEU A 308 11.69 -7.38 -2.77
N VAL A 309 12.57 -8.24 -2.26
CA VAL A 309 12.71 -9.62 -2.76
C VAL A 309 11.42 -10.41 -2.45
N GLY A 310 10.85 -10.22 -1.27
CA GLY A 310 9.54 -10.79 -0.91
C GLY A 310 8.41 -10.38 -1.85
N LEU A 311 8.38 -9.10 -2.25
CA LEU A 311 7.42 -8.62 -3.25
C LEU A 311 7.66 -9.23 -4.63
N ALA A 312 8.92 -9.43 -5.02
CA ALA A 312 9.27 -10.05 -6.29
C ALA A 312 8.81 -11.53 -6.33
N ILE A 313 8.97 -12.27 -5.22
CA ILE A 313 8.43 -13.63 -5.07
C ILE A 313 6.91 -13.60 -5.27
N TYR A 314 6.20 -12.78 -4.50
CA TYR A 314 4.75 -12.64 -4.60
C TYR A 314 4.29 -12.35 -6.04
N LYS A 315 4.84 -11.31 -6.67
CA LYS A 315 4.45 -10.87 -8.02
C LYS A 315 4.66 -11.99 -9.03
N LYS A 316 5.82 -12.64 -8.97
CA LYS A 316 6.16 -13.74 -9.90
C LYS A 316 5.23 -14.93 -9.70
N SER A 317 5.00 -15.36 -8.46
CA SER A 317 4.09 -16.46 -8.13
C SER A 317 2.66 -16.18 -8.60
N LEU A 318 2.13 -14.97 -8.40
CA LEU A 318 0.78 -14.61 -8.87
C LEU A 318 0.70 -14.57 -10.40
N ILE A 319 1.71 -14.02 -11.08
CA ILE A 319 1.78 -14.00 -12.55
C ILE A 319 1.83 -15.43 -13.10
N ASP A 320 2.63 -16.30 -12.51
CA ASP A 320 2.78 -17.69 -12.97
C ASP A 320 1.49 -18.49 -12.73
N TYR A 321 0.84 -18.31 -11.56
CA TYR A 321 -0.49 -18.85 -11.31
C TYR A 321 -1.51 -18.38 -12.36
N CYS A 322 -1.55 -17.08 -12.65
CA CYS A 322 -2.46 -16.55 -13.66
C CYS A 322 -2.20 -17.17 -15.04
N LYS A 323 -0.94 -17.27 -15.47
CA LYS A 323 -0.60 -17.85 -16.77
C LYS A 323 -1.02 -19.32 -16.90
N GLU A 324 -0.88 -20.09 -15.83
CA GLU A 324 -1.11 -21.54 -15.87
C GLU A 324 -2.56 -21.92 -15.54
N LYS A 325 -3.23 -21.16 -14.67
CA LYS A 325 -4.47 -21.57 -14.01
C LYS A 325 -5.60 -20.52 -14.11
N MET A 326 -5.45 -19.46 -14.91
CA MET A 326 -6.53 -18.47 -15.12
C MET A 326 -7.90 -19.09 -15.48
N PRO A 327 -8.00 -20.12 -16.35
CA PRO A 327 -9.30 -20.72 -16.66
C PRO A 327 -10.02 -21.34 -15.46
N LEU A 328 -9.31 -21.51 -14.35
CA LEU A 328 -9.74 -22.23 -13.15
C LEU A 328 -9.91 -21.30 -11.95
N ILE A 329 -9.77 -19.99 -12.16
CA ILE A 329 -9.76 -19.01 -11.09
C ILE A 329 -11.07 -18.99 -10.31
N ASP A 330 -12.22 -19.10 -11.00
CA ASP A 330 -13.56 -19.18 -10.37
C ASP A 330 -13.71 -20.40 -9.46
N VAL A 331 -13.16 -21.54 -9.89
CA VAL A 331 -13.21 -22.79 -9.12
C VAL A 331 -12.34 -22.66 -7.88
N HIS A 332 -11.15 -22.09 -8.04
CA HIS A 332 -10.26 -21.82 -6.92
C HIS A 332 -10.84 -20.79 -5.94
N ASP A 333 -11.67 -19.84 -6.39
CA ASP A 333 -12.32 -18.84 -5.52
C ASP A 333 -13.46 -19.40 -4.64
N THR A 334 -13.76 -20.70 -4.74
CA THR A 334 -14.71 -21.38 -3.85
C THR A 334 -14.11 -21.63 -2.46
N GLU A 335 -14.98 -21.82 -1.45
CA GLU A 335 -14.53 -22.00 -0.06
C GLU A 335 -13.75 -23.30 0.17
N GLU A 336 -14.01 -24.33 -0.64
CA GLU A 336 -13.34 -25.62 -0.56
C GLU A 336 -11.87 -25.54 -1.00
N PHE A 337 -11.58 -24.73 -2.01
CA PHE A 337 -10.26 -24.68 -2.65
C PHE A 337 -9.44 -23.44 -2.30
N ALA A 338 -10.09 -22.35 -1.92
CA ALA A 338 -9.49 -21.09 -1.48
C ALA A 338 -8.25 -20.67 -2.31
N LEU A 339 -8.45 -19.90 -3.37
CA LEU A 339 -7.42 -19.52 -4.35
C LEU A 339 -6.10 -19.08 -3.71
N GLN A 340 -6.16 -18.30 -2.64
CA GLN A 340 -4.97 -17.85 -1.91
C GLN A 340 -4.14 -19.02 -1.34
N ASP A 341 -4.76 -20.12 -0.93
CA ASP A 341 -4.08 -21.31 -0.42
C ASP A 341 -3.48 -22.12 -1.58
N HIS A 342 -4.15 -22.18 -2.73
CA HIS A 342 -3.57 -22.78 -3.93
C HIS A 342 -2.33 -21.97 -4.40
N LEU A 343 -2.45 -20.64 -4.45
CA LEU A 343 -1.34 -19.74 -4.75
C LEU A 343 -0.19 -19.93 -3.75
N MET A 344 -0.50 -20.02 -2.45
CA MET A 344 0.48 -20.23 -1.39
C MET A 344 1.27 -21.53 -1.59
N ASN A 345 0.56 -22.65 -1.67
CA ASN A 345 1.16 -23.98 -1.65
C ASN A 345 1.97 -24.27 -2.92
N TYR A 346 1.42 -23.97 -4.10
CA TYR A 346 2.01 -24.44 -5.36
C TYR A 346 2.93 -23.41 -6.04
N TYR A 347 2.86 -22.14 -5.65
CA TYR A 347 3.64 -21.08 -6.31
C TYR A 347 4.54 -20.32 -5.34
N VAL A 348 4.01 -19.85 -4.20
CA VAL A 348 4.77 -19.02 -3.25
C VAL A 348 5.76 -19.87 -2.47
N LEU A 349 5.31 -20.93 -1.78
CA LEU A 349 6.18 -21.78 -0.98
C LEU A 349 7.24 -22.48 -1.83
N VAL A 350 6.88 -22.91 -3.05
CA VAL A 350 7.84 -23.49 -4.01
C VAL A 350 8.95 -22.48 -4.37
N SER A 351 8.59 -21.21 -4.58
CA SER A 351 9.57 -20.15 -4.89
C SER A 351 10.48 -19.85 -3.70
N ILE A 352 9.93 -19.78 -2.48
CA ILE A 352 10.70 -19.59 -1.25
C ILE A 352 11.66 -20.77 -1.03
N ARG A 353 11.18 -22.00 -1.19
CA ARG A 353 11.97 -23.22 -1.03
C ARG A 353 13.22 -23.21 -1.92
N ARG A 354 13.06 -22.87 -3.20
CA ARG A 354 14.19 -22.74 -4.14
C ARG A 354 15.23 -21.70 -3.69
N ILE A 355 14.78 -20.57 -3.14
CA ILE A 355 15.68 -19.55 -2.59
C ILE A 355 16.42 -20.07 -1.36
N LEU A 356 15.70 -20.71 -0.45
CA LEU A 356 16.26 -21.25 0.78
C LEU A 356 17.26 -22.38 0.49
N LEU A 357 16.98 -23.26 -0.47
CA LEU A 357 17.94 -24.28 -0.95
C LEU A 357 19.25 -23.63 -1.39
N LYS A 358 19.18 -22.59 -2.24
CA LYS A 358 20.38 -21.89 -2.70
C LYS A 358 21.15 -21.26 -1.55
N ALA A 359 20.45 -20.67 -0.57
CA ALA A 359 21.08 -20.12 0.62
C ALA A 359 21.73 -21.21 1.49
N ALA A 360 21.10 -22.39 1.62
CA ALA A 360 21.64 -23.53 2.34
C ALA A 360 22.91 -24.09 1.67
N GLU A 361 22.95 -24.16 0.35
CA GLU A 361 24.16 -24.52 -0.40
C GLU A 361 25.32 -23.56 -0.09
N ASP A 362 25.05 -22.25 -0.17
CA ASP A 362 26.07 -21.22 0.08
C ASP A 362 26.57 -21.26 1.55
N ILE A 363 25.68 -21.50 2.51
CA ILE A 363 26.00 -21.68 3.93
C ILE A 363 26.83 -22.96 4.16
N SER A 364 26.38 -24.09 3.60
CA SER A 364 27.05 -25.39 3.76
C SER A 364 28.46 -25.35 3.16
N ALA A 365 28.62 -24.71 2.00
CA ALA A 365 29.93 -24.52 1.37
C ALA A 365 30.88 -23.69 2.24
N ALA A 366 30.40 -22.58 2.83
CA ALA A 366 31.20 -21.76 3.74
C ALA A 366 31.59 -22.53 5.01
N SER A 367 30.65 -23.25 5.61
CA SER A 367 30.87 -24.07 6.82
C SER A 367 31.92 -25.16 6.57
N LYS A 368 31.77 -25.92 5.48
CA LYS A 368 32.73 -26.98 5.09
C LYS A 368 34.12 -26.44 4.76
N ALA A 369 34.21 -25.19 4.30
CA ALA A 369 35.47 -24.51 4.04
C ALA A 369 36.09 -23.82 5.26
N GLY A 370 35.42 -23.83 6.43
CA GLY A 370 35.86 -23.11 7.63
C GLY A 370 35.86 -21.59 7.46
N MET A 371 35.01 -21.06 6.58
CA MET A 371 34.87 -19.63 6.31
C MET A 371 33.71 -19.00 7.10
N ASP A 372 33.76 -17.68 7.26
CA ASP A 372 32.62 -16.92 7.80
C ASP A 372 31.38 -17.10 6.92
N LEU A 373 30.21 -17.12 7.57
CA LEU A 373 28.94 -17.25 6.87
C LEU A 373 28.69 -16.07 5.91
N PRO A 374 28.10 -16.32 4.73
CA PRO A 374 27.77 -15.25 3.81
C PRO A 374 26.78 -14.26 4.44
N ASN A 375 27.13 -12.98 4.43
CA ASN A 375 26.22 -11.92 4.87
C ASN A 375 25.11 -11.63 3.85
N THR A 376 25.32 -11.99 2.58
CA THR A 376 24.38 -11.75 1.48
C THR A 376 24.29 -12.92 0.52
N PHE A 377 23.08 -13.24 0.07
CA PHE A 377 22.76 -14.34 -0.83
C PHE A 377 22.18 -13.80 -2.14
N LYS A 378 22.72 -14.23 -3.29
CA LYS A 378 22.19 -13.82 -4.60
C LYS A 378 21.15 -14.84 -5.06
N THR A 379 19.98 -14.34 -5.45
CA THR A 379 18.84 -15.15 -5.90
C THR A 379 18.36 -14.66 -7.26
N ALA A 380 17.48 -15.44 -7.89
CA ALA A 380 16.78 -15.01 -9.11
C ALA A 380 15.91 -13.74 -8.92
N PHE A 381 15.61 -13.38 -7.67
CA PHE A 381 14.73 -12.26 -7.32
C PHE A 381 15.49 -11.03 -6.76
N GLY A 382 16.81 -11.12 -6.63
CA GLY A 382 17.67 -10.09 -6.04
C GLY A 382 18.58 -10.64 -4.95
N SER A 383 19.15 -9.74 -4.15
CA SER A 383 20.04 -10.11 -3.04
C SER A 383 19.31 -10.05 -1.70
N LEU A 384 19.52 -11.06 -0.85
CA LEU A 384 18.98 -11.15 0.49
C LEU A 384 20.10 -11.07 1.51
N THR A 385 19.87 -10.39 2.63
CA THR A 385 20.74 -10.48 3.80
C THR A 385 20.48 -11.78 4.58
N PHE A 386 21.44 -12.21 5.41
CA PHE A 386 21.25 -13.36 6.30
C PHE A 386 20.00 -13.23 7.20
N ILE A 387 19.72 -12.01 7.69
CA ILE A 387 18.52 -11.72 8.49
C ILE A 387 17.24 -11.97 7.68
N GLU A 388 17.19 -11.55 6.42
CA GLU A 388 16.02 -11.76 5.56
C GLU A 388 15.84 -13.24 5.18
N VAL A 389 16.94 -13.98 4.99
CA VAL A 389 16.89 -15.44 4.80
C VAL A 389 16.25 -16.12 6.02
N ASN A 390 16.69 -15.76 7.24
CA ASN A 390 16.10 -16.33 8.46
C ASN A 390 14.62 -15.99 8.63
N LYS A 391 14.20 -14.77 8.26
CA LYS A 391 12.79 -14.38 8.28
C LYS A 391 11.96 -15.12 7.23
N LEU A 392 12.50 -15.33 6.02
CA LEU A 392 11.85 -16.17 4.99
C LEU A 392 11.71 -17.61 5.44
N LEU A 393 12.71 -18.15 6.11
CA LEU A 393 12.69 -19.50 6.67
C LEU A 393 11.65 -19.63 7.78
N ALA A 394 11.58 -18.65 8.70
CA ALA A 394 10.53 -18.60 9.72
C ALA A 394 9.12 -18.50 9.10
N TYR A 395 8.97 -17.71 8.03
CA TYR A 395 7.73 -17.64 7.26
C TYR A 395 7.39 -18.99 6.63
N TYR A 396 8.36 -19.65 5.99
CA TYR A 396 8.20 -20.97 5.40
C TYR A 396 7.76 -21.99 6.45
N ASN A 397 8.43 -22.08 7.60
CA ASN A 397 8.06 -23.03 8.66
C ASN A 397 6.65 -22.82 9.21
N THR A 398 6.21 -21.56 9.26
CA THR A 398 4.90 -21.20 9.80
C THR A 398 3.76 -21.53 8.82
N LYS A 399 3.99 -21.27 7.52
CA LYS A 399 2.98 -21.37 6.46
C LYS A 399 2.97 -22.71 5.73
N SER A 400 4.12 -23.39 5.66
CA SER A 400 4.23 -24.68 4.98
C SER A 400 3.58 -25.82 5.77
N SER A 401 2.99 -26.77 5.05
CA SER A 401 2.54 -28.02 5.63
C SER A 401 3.71 -28.98 5.88
N ILE A 402 3.47 -30.03 6.66
CA ILE A 402 4.50 -31.05 6.90
C ILE A 402 5.02 -31.68 5.60
N ASN A 403 4.17 -31.87 4.59
CA ASN A 403 4.59 -32.42 3.30
C ASN A 403 5.61 -31.50 2.59
N HIS A 404 5.42 -30.18 2.66
CA HIS A 404 6.37 -29.22 2.12
C HIS A 404 7.71 -29.26 2.85
N LYS A 405 7.71 -29.54 4.16
CA LYS A 405 8.94 -29.70 4.96
C LYS A 405 9.68 -31.00 4.62
N VAL A 406 8.95 -32.11 4.45
CA VAL A 406 9.52 -33.41 4.02
C VAL A 406 10.19 -33.28 2.65
N VAL A 407 9.51 -32.67 1.68
CA VAL A 407 10.10 -32.41 0.35
C VAL A 407 11.33 -31.52 0.45
N PHE A 408 11.30 -30.51 1.31
CA PHE A 408 12.46 -29.62 1.50
C PHE A 408 13.64 -30.33 2.18
N GLU A 409 13.42 -31.18 3.18
CA GLU A 409 14.49 -32.00 3.77
C GLU A 409 15.13 -32.90 2.71
N LYS A 410 14.32 -33.57 1.87
CA LYS A 410 14.88 -34.42 0.81
C LYS A 410 15.77 -33.61 -0.14
N GLU A 411 15.29 -32.47 -0.64
CA GLU A 411 16.07 -31.63 -1.54
C GLU A 411 17.39 -31.15 -0.90
N LEU A 412 17.43 -30.89 0.42
CA LEU A 412 18.67 -30.58 1.15
C LEU A 412 19.61 -31.79 1.23
N LEU A 413 19.07 -32.98 1.53
CA LEU A 413 19.84 -34.21 1.63
C LEU A 413 20.41 -34.64 0.27
N ASP A 414 19.66 -34.46 -0.82
CA ASP A 414 20.10 -34.74 -2.19
C ASP A 414 21.29 -33.85 -2.60
N LEU A 415 21.40 -32.65 -2.01
CA LEU A 415 22.55 -31.75 -2.14
C LEU A 415 23.69 -32.07 -1.16
N GLY A 416 23.57 -33.12 -0.35
CA GLY A 416 24.54 -33.49 0.67
C GLY A 416 24.63 -32.51 1.84
N ILE A 417 23.53 -31.80 2.13
CA ILE A 417 23.41 -30.84 3.23
C ILE A 417 22.67 -31.52 4.38
N ASN A 418 23.37 -31.72 5.49
CA ASN A 418 22.81 -32.24 6.73
C ASN A 418 22.47 -31.11 7.71
N GLN A 419 21.69 -31.41 8.75
CA GLN A 419 21.37 -30.45 9.80
C GLN A 419 22.62 -29.78 10.42
N ASN A 420 23.69 -30.56 10.61
CA ASN A 420 24.95 -30.07 11.18
C ASN A 420 25.74 -29.14 10.25
N ASP A 421 25.40 -29.11 8.95
CA ASP A 421 26.00 -28.20 7.98
C ASP A 421 25.37 -26.79 8.02
N LEU A 422 24.28 -26.64 8.78
CA LEU A 422 23.48 -25.43 8.90
C LEU A 422 23.56 -24.88 10.34
N PRO A 423 23.30 -23.59 10.56
CA PRO A 423 23.39 -23.00 11.89
C PRO A 423 22.30 -23.59 12.81
N SER A 424 22.66 -23.93 14.05
CA SER A 424 21.85 -24.77 14.93
C SER A 424 21.10 -24.02 16.04
N GLU A 425 21.59 -22.86 16.51
CA GLU A 425 21.16 -22.33 17.81
C GLU A 425 20.11 -21.20 17.75
N GLU A 426 19.94 -20.48 16.63
CA GLU A 426 18.92 -19.41 16.51
C GLU A 426 18.26 -19.31 15.13
N THR A 427 18.66 -20.15 14.17
CA THR A 427 18.14 -20.09 12.81
C THR A 427 17.05 -21.13 12.62
N GLY A 428 15.98 -20.77 11.89
CA GLY A 428 14.80 -21.63 11.68
C GLY A 428 15.04 -22.91 10.87
N TRP A 429 16.26 -23.43 10.77
CA TRP A 429 16.58 -24.64 10.00
C TRP A 429 16.23 -25.92 10.76
N SER A 430 16.54 -25.99 12.07
CA SER A 430 16.27 -27.16 12.91
C SER A 430 14.81 -27.64 12.89
N PRO A 431 13.78 -26.75 12.94
CA PRO A 431 12.39 -27.16 12.88
C PRO A 431 12.02 -27.99 11.64
N ILE A 432 12.70 -27.80 10.50
CA ILE A 432 12.44 -28.61 9.30
C ILE A 432 12.81 -30.06 9.61
N PHE A 433 14.05 -30.31 10.06
CA PHE A 433 14.56 -31.66 10.32
C PHE A 433 13.87 -32.34 11.52
N GLU A 434 13.53 -31.57 12.55
CA GLU A 434 12.84 -32.09 13.74
C GLU A 434 11.42 -32.55 13.40
N GLU A 435 10.65 -31.70 12.71
CA GLU A 435 9.28 -32.04 12.34
C GLU A 435 9.22 -33.21 11.35
N THR A 436 10.13 -33.28 10.38
CA THR A 436 10.18 -34.41 9.44
C THR A 436 10.66 -35.69 10.11
N SER A 437 11.57 -35.61 11.09
CA SER A 437 11.98 -36.77 11.90
C SER A 437 10.80 -37.38 12.65
N HIS A 438 9.86 -36.57 13.16
CA HIS A 438 8.62 -37.08 13.76
C HIS A 438 7.75 -37.84 12.75
N VAL A 439 7.71 -37.43 11.48
CA VAL A 439 7.01 -38.15 10.41
C VAL A 439 7.66 -39.50 10.16
N HIS A 440 8.99 -39.53 10.03
CA HIS A 440 9.75 -40.78 9.83
C HIS A 440 9.50 -41.79 10.96
N LEU A 441 9.52 -41.33 12.21
CA LEU A 441 9.23 -42.16 13.39
C LEU A 441 7.77 -42.65 13.40
N SER A 442 6.84 -41.79 12.99
CA SER A 442 5.43 -42.17 12.87
C SER A 442 5.23 -43.22 11.79
N ILE A 443 5.94 -43.14 10.66
CA ILE A 443 5.90 -44.18 9.62
C ILE A 443 6.46 -45.48 10.17
N LEU A 444 7.63 -45.44 10.81
CA LEU A 444 8.27 -46.63 11.41
C LEU A 444 7.32 -47.36 12.39
N SER A 445 6.53 -46.64 13.18
CA SER A 445 5.58 -47.28 14.11
C SER A 445 4.44 -48.03 13.42
N HIS A 446 4.20 -47.80 12.13
CA HIS A 446 3.17 -48.50 11.34
C HIS A 446 3.72 -49.69 10.55
N PHE A 447 5.05 -49.83 10.43
CA PHE A 447 5.67 -50.96 9.76
C PHE A 447 6.25 -51.93 10.80
N GLU A 448 5.81 -53.18 10.77
CA GLU A 448 6.27 -54.24 11.69
C GLU A 448 7.72 -54.70 11.39
N GLN A 449 8.27 -54.33 10.24
CA GLN A 449 9.62 -54.70 9.80
C GLN A 449 10.62 -53.57 10.05
N GLY A 450 11.86 -53.95 10.36
CA GLY A 450 12.98 -53.04 10.65
C GLY A 450 13.47 -52.28 9.42
N LEU A 451 12.66 -51.34 8.92
CA LEU A 451 13.04 -50.41 7.86
C LEU A 451 14.25 -49.59 8.29
N THR A 452 15.21 -49.46 7.38
CA THR A 452 16.36 -48.59 7.57
C THR A 452 15.93 -47.11 7.49
N ARG A 453 16.75 -46.22 8.07
CA ARG A 453 16.48 -44.78 8.04
C ARG A 453 16.35 -44.21 6.60
N PRO A 454 17.16 -44.63 5.60
CA PRO A 454 16.97 -44.22 4.21
C PRO A 454 15.64 -44.68 3.61
N GLU A 455 15.20 -45.91 3.88
CA GLU A 455 13.92 -46.44 3.37
C GLU A 455 12.73 -45.68 3.96
N LEU A 456 12.75 -45.38 5.26
CA LEU A 456 11.72 -44.54 5.91
C LEU A 456 11.62 -43.14 5.29
N ARG A 457 12.78 -42.55 4.94
CA ARG A 457 12.85 -41.24 4.29
C ARG A 457 12.26 -41.27 2.90
N GLU A 458 12.57 -42.30 2.12
CA GLU A 458 12.04 -42.42 0.76
C GLU A 458 10.51 -42.62 0.77
N ILE A 459 10.00 -43.48 1.65
CA ILE A 459 8.55 -43.67 1.84
C ILE A 459 7.88 -42.35 2.27
N ALA A 460 8.45 -41.63 3.23
CA ALA A 460 7.91 -40.36 3.68
C ALA A 460 7.86 -39.32 2.56
N PHE A 461 8.90 -39.29 1.74
CA PHE A 461 8.98 -38.41 0.59
C PHE A 461 7.94 -38.77 -0.48
N GLU A 462 7.86 -40.03 -0.90
CA GLU A 462 6.87 -40.48 -1.88
C GLU A 462 5.46 -40.17 -1.41
N LEU A 463 5.17 -40.38 -0.12
CA LEU A 463 3.88 -40.02 0.48
C LEU A 463 3.66 -38.51 0.47
N ALA A 464 4.67 -37.70 0.80
CA ALA A 464 4.56 -36.24 0.81
C ALA A 464 4.34 -35.68 -0.61
N GLU A 465 5.13 -36.14 -1.59
CA GLU A 465 4.95 -35.78 -3.00
C GLU A 465 3.61 -36.25 -3.53
N ARG A 466 3.26 -37.52 -3.31
CA ARG A 466 1.96 -38.05 -3.74
C ARG A 466 0.82 -37.31 -3.07
N THR A 467 0.96 -36.81 -1.85
CA THR A 467 -0.11 -36.01 -1.23
C THR A 467 -0.24 -34.64 -1.87
N LEU A 468 0.88 -33.95 -2.11
CA LEU A 468 0.87 -32.66 -2.81
C LEU A 468 0.39 -32.82 -4.26
N LEU A 469 0.73 -33.94 -4.90
CA LEU A 469 0.36 -34.29 -6.27
C LEU A 469 -1.10 -34.74 -6.35
N VAL A 470 -1.58 -35.64 -5.48
CA VAL A 470 -2.98 -36.10 -5.45
C VAL A 470 -3.92 -34.95 -5.12
N GLN A 471 -3.51 -33.97 -4.30
CA GLN A 471 -4.29 -32.75 -4.12
C GLN A 471 -4.35 -31.91 -5.41
N LYS A 472 -3.27 -31.88 -6.19
CA LYS A 472 -3.21 -31.23 -7.51
C LYS A 472 -3.96 -32.03 -8.59
N GLU A 473 -3.98 -33.36 -8.54
CA GLU A 473 -4.58 -34.26 -9.54
C GLU A 473 -6.06 -34.54 -9.29
N LYS A 474 -6.50 -34.74 -8.04
CA LYS A 474 -7.94 -34.76 -7.69
C LYS A 474 -8.65 -33.50 -8.18
N TYR A 475 -7.92 -32.40 -8.17
CA TYR A 475 -8.36 -31.12 -8.67
C TYR A 475 -8.48 -31.09 -10.21
N GLU A 476 -7.50 -31.61 -10.93
CA GLU A 476 -7.59 -31.76 -12.40
C GLU A 476 -8.67 -32.77 -12.83
N GLN A 477 -8.95 -33.78 -12.00
CA GLN A 477 -10.01 -34.76 -12.22
C GLN A 477 -11.40 -34.15 -11.99
N TYR A 478 -11.60 -33.38 -10.91
CA TYR A 478 -12.84 -32.62 -10.69
C TYR A 478 -13.17 -31.72 -11.89
N LEU A 479 -12.16 -31.15 -12.53
CA LEU A 479 -12.33 -30.31 -13.73
C LEU A 479 -12.74 -31.10 -14.98
N LYS A 480 -12.21 -32.31 -15.16
CA LYS A 480 -12.72 -33.23 -16.21
C LYS A 480 -14.18 -33.58 -15.96
N ASP A 481 -14.56 -33.76 -14.70
CA ASP A 481 -15.93 -34.09 -14.30
C ASP A 481 -16.89 -32.90 -14.50
N LEU A 482 -16.43 -31.66 -14.25
CA LEU A 482 -17.17 -30.42 -14.50
C LEU A 482 -17.30 -30.09 -15.99
N ALA A 483 -16.24 -30.33 -16.76
CA ALA A 483 -16.25 -30.18 -18.22
C ALA A 483 -17.18 -31.21 -18.88
N SER A 484 -17.20 -32.45 -18.38
CA SER A 484 -18.09 -33.50 -18.89
C SER A 484 -19.57 -33.24 -18.54
N THR A 485 -19.86 -32.64 -17.38
CA THR A 485 -21.23 -32.21 -17.04
C THR A 485 -21.71 -31.01 -17.85
N ARG A 486 -20.83 -30.07 -18.24
CA ARG A 486 -21.18 -28.95 -19.13
C ARG A 486 -21.31 -29.32 -20.61
N SER A 487 -20.78 -30.49 -21.02
CA SER A 487 -20.96 -31.04 -22.38
C SER A 487 -22.26 -31.84 -22.58
N ALA A 488 -23.09 -32.00 -21.55
CA ALA A 488 -24.47 -32.43 -21.74
C ALA A 488 -25.29 -31.25 -22.31
N PRO A 489 -26.03 -31.41 -23.42
CA PRO A 489 -26.75 -30.31 -24.05
C PRO A 489 -27.82 -29.77 -23.08
N VAL A 490 -27.56 -28.58 -22.52
CA VAL A 490 -28.56 -27.83 -21.78
C VAL A 490 -29.63 -27.41 -22.78
N LYS A 491 -30.79 -28.08 -22.75
CA LYS A 491 -32.03 -27.52 -23.29
C LYS A 491 -32.22 -26.15 -22.65
N VAL A 492 -32.12 -25.11 -23.47
CA VAL A 492 -32.52 -23.75 -23.12
C VAL A 492 -33.97 -23.81 -22.63
N VAL A 493 -34.17 -23.71 -21.32
CA VAL A 493 -35.45 -23.33 -20.75
C VAL A 493 -35.24 -21.97 -20.11
N ASN A 494 -35.59 -20.96 -20.90
CA ASN A 494 -35.95 -19.65 -20.38
C ASN A 494 -37.05 -19.85 -19.34
N GLN A 495 -36.75 -19.59 -18.07
CA GLN A 495 -37.61 -18.91 -17.10
C GLN A 495 -36.95 -18.99 -15.73
N LEU A 496 -36.48 -17.84 -15.25
CA LEU A 496 -36.35 -17.58 -13.82
C LEU A 496 -37.72 -17.77 -13.17
N PRO A 497 -37.76 -18.34 -11.96
CA PRO A 497 -38.57 -17.75 -10.93
C PRO A 497 -37.70 -17.32 -9.76
N TYR A 498 -37.87 -16.04 -9.46
CA TYR A 498 -37.72 -15.43 -8.16
C TYR A 498 -38.26 -16.37 -7.07
N VAL A 499 -37.44 -16.73 -6.08
CA VAL A 499 -37.94 -17.37 -4.84
C VAL A 499 -37.38 -16.60 -3.65
N GLU A 500 -38.34 -16.14 -2.85
CA GLU A 500 -38.20 -15.33 -1.65
C GLU A 500 -37.37 -16.01 -0.56
N THR A 501 -36.64 -15.17 0.16
CA THR A 501 -36.03 -15.47 1.45
C THR A 501 -37.04 -16.00 2.46
N THR A 502 -36.81 -17.19 3.00
CA THR A 502 -37.33 -17.57 4.33
C THR A 502 -36.21 -18.07 5.24
N LYS A 503 -36.31 -17.62 6.50
CA LYS A 503 -35.42 -17.90 7.62
C LYS A 503 -35.53 -19.35 8.07
N GLY A 504 -34.40 -19.92 8.48
CA GLY A 504 -34.30 -20.89 9.57
C GLY A 504 -34.46 -22.36 9.22
N SER A 505 -33.34 -23.11 9.19
CA SER A 505 -33.19 -24.35 9.96
C SER A 505 -31.74 -24.84 9.87
N SER A 506 -31.16 -25.10 11.03
CA SER A 506 -29.86 -25.74 11.19
C SER A 506 -29.96 -27.22 10.83
N ASN A 507 -29.36 -27.62 9.71
CA ASN A 507 -28.99 -29.02 9.48
C ASN A 507 -27.49 -29.06 9.17
N ARG A 508 -26.69 -29.23 10.24
CA ARG A 508 -25.32 -29.73 10.13
C ARG A 508 -25.40 -31.15 9.60
N VAL A 509 -25.22 -31.33 8.30
CA VAL A 509 -24.95 -32.65 7.74
C VAL A 509 -23.52 -33.00 8.10
N ASN A 510 -23.40 -33.96 9.01
CA ASN A 510 -22.16 -34.55 9.50
C ASN A 510 -21.59 -35.46 8.40
N TYR A 511 -21.13 -34.86 7.30
CA TYR A 511 -20.24 -35.55 6.37
C TYR A 511 -18.81 -35.33 6.85
N ASP A 512 -18.05 -36.42 6.85
CA ASP A 512 -16.61 -36.42 6.61
C ASP A 512 -15.62 -36.57 7.78
N LYS A 513 -15.79 -37.67 8.53
CA LYS A 513 -14.64 -38.37 9.17
C LYS A 513 -14.51 -39.83 8.73
N GLN A 514 -15.62 -40.47 8.34
CA GLN A 514 -15.64 -41.87 7.92
C GLN A 514 -15.10 -42.09 6.49
N HIS A 515 -15.27 -41.10 5.60
CA HIS A 515 -14.88 -41.24 4.19
C HIS A 515 -13.36 -41.14 4.00
N HIS A 516 -12.72 -40.23 4.75
CA HIS A 516 -11.26 -40.12 4.81
C HIS A 516 -10.57 -41.35 5.43
N PHE A 517 -11.25 -42.11 6.31
CA PHE A 517 -10.69 -43.32 6.91
C PHE A 517 -10.73 -44.53 5.95
N ASN A 518 -11.80 -44.68 5.16
CA ASN A 518 -11.92 -45.80 4.22
C ASN A 518 -10.99 -45.65 3.01
N MET A 519 -10.75 -44.43 2.54
CA MET A 519 -9.80 -44.16 1.46
C MET A 519 -8.34 -44.44 1.86
N PHE A 520 -8.04 -44.36 3.16
CA PHE A 520 -6.71 -44.65 3.72
C PHE A 520 -6.38 -46.14 3.75
N ARG A 521 -7.42 -46.96 3.98
CA ARG A 521 -7.30 -48.40 4.01
C ARG A 521 -7.06 -48.98 2.62
N GLU A 522 -7.72 -48.45 1.59
CA GLU A 522 -7.53 -48.88 0.20
C GLU A 522 -6.14 -48.54 -0.37
N ILE A 523 -5.46 -47.52 0.16
CA ILE A 523 -4.09 -47.14 -0.26
C ILE A 523 -3.02 -47.98 0.45
N LEU A 524 -3.31 -48.54 1.62
CA LEU A 524 -2.41 -49.44 2.35
C LEU A 524 -2.61 -50.92 1.99
N GLU A 525 -3.75 -51.26 1.38
CA GLU A 525 -4.08 -52.62 0.92
C GLU A 525 -3.73 -52.83 -0.58
N GLN A 526 -3.15 -51.83 -1.26
CA GLN A 526 -2.55 -51.91 -2.61
C GLN A 526 -1.04 -51.72 -2.52
#